data_AF-L0DDY6-F1
#
_entry.id   AF-L0DDY6-F1
#
_cell.length_a   1.000
_cell.length_b   1.000
_cell.length_c   1.000
_cell.angle_alpha   90.00
_cell.angle_beta   90.00
_cell.angle_gamma   90.00
#
_symmetry.space_group_name_H-M   'P 1'
#
loop_
_entity.id
_entity.type
_entity.pdbx_description
1 polymer ?
#
loop_
_entity_poly.entity_id
_entity_poly.type
_entity_poly.pdbx_seq_one_letter_code
_entity_poly.pdbx_strand_id
1 'polypeptide(L)'
;MAIRNSVVVDPIQTLFGGGAVAGLTDGQLLERFATRRGEDAEIAFTALVTRHGPMVFGVCRSLLRNPHDAEDAFQAAFLVLARKAGALHQPELVGPWLYGVAHRTARQVKAGNERRRRREAEAAMSGAKVAIDAGGNVLTPSVREEIEALHEEIERLPERYRTAIVLCDLQGLTHEEAARRLGRPVGTVSARISRARDRLRGRLSRRGVALPGGLLAAAGATGQASAMPAALADSTIKIAMTVSMGLKAGAVPASIAALSQGVARTMFLTKIETVIATLLLAGAAAGSVAVVAQQASPPRNAPQVNGPAQKSSEEAPAKTPETETQKQAPREAELIVRSAANLRKIARGIHAYLDANKRFPPPAIYGADGKPLLSWRVAILPFIGEKGLYDQFKLDEPWDGPHNKTLLEKMPKVYAPVAPRSRPTDATYYQGFAGKSAFFEGTRGIAMVEAGNPFPEIPDGTSCTLMVVEGGNAVPWSKPEDLHYVPGQPSPKLGGQFKNGFVALTADGATHFIDRSLDSQILNAIITRNGGEIINSTNLGEGITP
;
A
#
# COMPACT_ATOMS: atom_id res chain seq x y z
N MET A 1 -55.23 11.86 -20.51
CA MET A 1 -54.58 10.54 -20.33
C MET A 1 -53.28 10.59 -21.12
N ALA A 2 -52.12 10.61 -20.45
CA ALA A 2 -50.82 10.87 -21.08
C ALA A 2 -49.84 9.74 -20.76
N ILE A 3 -49.25 9.15 -21.80
CA ILE A 3 -48.23 8.11 -21.67
C ILE A 3 -46.86 8.78 -21.63
N ARG A 4 -45.97 8.28 -20.77
CA ARG A 4 -44.61 8.80 -20.61
C ARG A 4 -43.77 8.45 -21.83
N ASN A 5 -43.19 9.44 -22.51
CA ASN A 5 -41.99 9.19 -23.29
C ASN A 5 -40.84 8.88 -22.31
N SER A 6 -40.33 7.65 -22.37
CA SER A 6 -39.02 7.34 -21.82
C SER A 6 -37.96 8.11 -22.60
N VAL A 7 -37.06 8.81 -21.90
CA VAL A 7 -35.83 9.33 -22.51
C VAL A 7 -34.94 8.13 -22.80
N VAL A 8 -35.04 7.60 -24.02
CA VAL A 8 -34.08 6.66 -24.58
C VAL A 8 -32.87 7.49 -24.97
N VAL A 9 -31.75 7.29 -24.26
CA VAL A 9 -30.47 7.90 -24.62
C VAL A 9 -30.02 7.28 -25.93
N ASP A 10 -29.75 8.10 -26.94
CA ASP A 10 -29.42 7.62 -28.29
C ASP A 10 -28.05 6.89 -28.27
N PRO A 11 -27.98 5.58 -28.59
CA PRO A 11 -26.73 4.83 -28.50
C PRO A 11 -25.61 5.42 -29.37
N ILE A 12 -25.96 6.12 -30.46
CA ILE A 12 -24.99 6.72 -31.38
C ILE A 12 -24.31 7.94 -30.72
N GLN A 13 -25.05 8.79 -30.01
CA GLN A 13 -24.45 9.90 -29.25
C GLN A 13 -23.58 9.38 -28.10
N THR A 14 -23.99 8.28 -27.46
CA THR A 14 -23.20 7.63 -26.39
C THR A 14 -21.84 7.14 -26.91
N LEU A 15 -21.79 6.59 -28.13
CA LEU A 15 -20.54 6.13 -28.77
C LEU A 15 -19.58 7.29 -29.09
N PHE A 16 -20.06 8.38 -29.72
CA PHE A 16 -19.20 9.51 -30.06
C PHE A 16 -18.85 10.40 -28.86
N GLY A 17 -19.75 10.54 -27.88
CA GLY A 17 -19.53 11.29 -26.64
C GLY A 17 -18.62 10.57 -25.64
N GLY A 18 -18.86 9.27 -25.39
CA GLY A 18 -18.11 8.49 -24.40
C GLY A 18 -16.62 8.39 -24.72
N GLY A 19 -16.27 8.16 -25.99
CA GLY A 19 -14.88 8.13 -26.46
C GLY A 19 -14.13 9.44 -26.24
N ALA A 20 -14.82 10.59 -26.35
CA ALA A 20 -14.24 11.91 -26.12
C ALA A 20 -14.03 12.26 -24.63
N VAL A 21 -14.48 11.39 -23.71
CA VAL A 21 -14.54 11.65 -22.27
C VAL A 21 -13.62 10.71 -21.48
N ALA A 22 -13.44 9.47 -21.93
CA ALA A 22 -12.53 8.50 -21.30
C ALA A 22 -11.09 9.04 -21.12
N GLY A 23 -10.57 9.76 -22.12
CA GLY A 23 -9.23 10.35 -22.10
C GLY A 23 -9.07 11.64 -21.28
N LEU A 24 -10.13 12.16 -20.66
CA LEU A 24 -10.07 13.43 -19.91
C LEU A 24 -9.57 13.23 -18.48
N THR A 25 -8.76 14.19 -18.01
CA THR A 25 -8.35 14.31 -16.60
C THR A 25 -9.54 14.70 -15.72
N ASP A 26 -9.50 14.40 -14.40
CA ASP A 26 -10.60 14.80 -13.49
C ASP A 26 -10.80 16.32 -13.47
N GLY A 27 -9.74 17.09 -13.71
CA GLY A 27 -9.82 18.55 -13.80
C GLY A 27 -10.63 19.02 -15.00
N GLN A 28 -10.41 18.43 -16.17
CA GLN A 28 -11.22 18.71 -17.37
C GLN A 28 -12.67 18.22 -17.22
N LEU A 29 -12.91 17.12 -16.50
CA LEU A 29 -14.26 16.65 -16.18
C LEU A 29 -14.98 17.60 -15.22
N LEU A 30 -14.31 18.07 -14.16
CA LEU A 30 -14.83 19.07 -13.23
C LEU A 30 -15.10 20.41 -13.92
N GLU A 31 -14.18 20.86 -14.76
CA GLU A 31 -14.33 22.10 -15.53
C GLU A 31 -15.54 22.02 -16.46
N ARG A 32 -15.70 20.92 -17.21
CA ARG A 32 -16.90 20.67 -18.04
C ARG A 32 -18.17 20.66 -17.18
N PHE A 33 -18.21 19.92 -16.09
CA PHE A 33 -19.39 19.89 -15.19
C PHE A 33 -19.71 21.26 -14.57
N ALA A 34 -18.70 22.08 -14.24
CA ALA A 34 -18.88 23.40 -13.64
C ALA A 34 -19.25 24.51 -14.64
N THR A 35 -18.88 24.36 -15.92
CA THR A 35 -19.07 25.40 -16.96
C THR A 35 -20.16 25.09 -17.97
N ARG A 36 -20.43 23.80 -18.24
CA ARG A 36 -21.49 23.34 -19.15
C ARG A 36 -22.79 23.04 -18.40
N ARG A 37 -23.85 22.73 -19.15
CA ARG A 37 -25.18 22.40 -18.63
C ARG A 37 -25.81 21.30 -19.47
N GLY A 38 -26.79 20.61 -18.89
CA GLY A 38 -27.44 19.47 -19.55
C GLY A 38 -26.46 18.33 -19.79
N GLU A 39 -26.61 17.65 -20.92
CA GLU A 39 -25.91 16.41 -21.29
C GLU A 39 -24.38 16.48 -21.15
N ASP A 40 -23.73 17.56 -21.62
CA ASP A 40 -22.28 17.81 -21.46
C ASP A 40 -21.81 17.66 -20.00
N ALA A 41 -22.59 18.19 -19.06
CA ALA A 41 -22.28 18.16 -17.63
C ALA A 41 -22.65 16.81 -17.01
N GLU A 42 -23.74 16.18 -17.45
CA GLU A 42 -24.17 14.86 -16.98
C GLU A 42 -23.16 13.77 -17.38
N ILE A 43 -22.69 13.78 -18.62
CA ILE A 43 -21.62 12.88 -19.10
C ILE A 43 -20.32 13.11 -18.32
N ALA A 44 -19.92 14.37 -18.11
CA ALA A 44 -18.71 14.70 -17.36
C ALA A 44 -18.78 14.26 -15.88
N PHE A 45 -19.94 14.42 -15.23
CA PHE A 45 -20.14 13.96 -13.85
C PHE A 45 -20.26 12.44 -13.75
N THR A 46 -20.91 11.79 -14.73
CA THR A 46 -20.98 10.33 -14.84
C THR A 46 -19.58 9.72 -14.91
N ALA A 47 -18.68 10.30 -15.71
CA ALA A 47 -17.29 9.85 -15.76
C ALA A 47 -16.56 9.98 -14.40
N LEU A 48 -16.81 11.05 -13.63
CA LEU A 48 -16.27 11.20 -12.27
C LEU A 48 -16.85 10.20 -11.26
N VAL A 49 -18.16 9.92 -11.33
CA VAL A 49 -18.83 8.92 -10.49
C VAL A 49 -18.34 7.52 -10.81
N THR A 50 -18.23 7.14 -12.09
CA THR A 50 -17.69 5.84 -12.51
C THR A 50 -16.22 5.67 -12.12
N ARG A 51 -15.38 6.70 -12.31
CA ARG A 51 -13.93 6.64 -12.03
C ARG A 51 -13.57 6.61 -10.54
N HIS A 52 -14.38 7.21 -9.67
CA HIS A 52 -14.06 7.31 -8.23
C HIS A 52 -15.05 6.59 -7.32
N GLY A 53 -16.20 6.18 -7.86
CA GLY A 53 -17.30 5.54 -7.13
C GLY A 53 -16.88 4.32 -6.31
N PRO A 54 -16.21 3.31 -6.89
CA PRO A 54 -15.80 2.11 -6.15
C PRO A 54 -14.98 2.43 -4.88
N MET A 55 -13.98 3.31 -4.98
CA MET A 55 -13.17 3.75 -3.85
C MET A 55 -13.99 4.51 -2.78
N VAL A 56 -14.85 5.45 -3.19
CA VAL A 56 -15.71 6.21 -2.28
C VAL A 56 -16.72 5.30 -1.57
N PHE A 57 -17.31 4.34 -2.29
CA PHE A 57 -18.26 3.38 -1.75
C PHE A 57 -17.58 2.39 -0.79
N GLY A 58 -16.37 1.92 -1.13
CA GLY A 58 -15.54 1.08 -0.26
C GLY A 58 -15.25 1.74 1.09
N VAL A 59 -14.84 3.01 1.10
CA VAL A 59 -14.61 3.80 2.33
C VAL A 59 -15.89 3.95 3.15
N CYS A 60 -17.03 4.22 2.51
CA CYS A 60 -18.32 4.28 3.21
C CYS A 60 -18.72 2.92 3.81
N ARG A 61 -18.51 1.82 3.07
CA ARG A 61 -18.90 0.45 3.47
C ARG A 61 -17.97 -0.19 4.51
N SER A 62 -16.69 0.17 4.53
CA SER A 62 -15.76 -0.27 5.58
C SER A 62 -16.10 0.38 6.94
N LEU A 63 -16.45 1.67 6.95
CA LEU A 63 -16.75 2.42 8.17
C LEU A 63 -18.19 2.25 8.67
N LEU A 64 -19.18 2.08 7.78
CA LEU A 64 -20.60 2.05 8.15
C LEU A 64 -21.21 0.65 8.03
N ARG A 65 -21.80 0.16 9.15
CA ARG A 65 -22.43 -1.17 9.24
C ARG A 65 -23.74 -1.25 8.43
N ASN A 66 -24.63 -0.26 8.56
CA ASN A 66 -25.88 -0.17 7.80
C ASN A 66 -25.60 0.11 6.30
N PRO A 67 -26.22 -0.62 5.35
CA PRO A 67 -26.14 -0.31 3.91
C PRO A 67 -26.58 1.11 3.55
N HIS A 68 -27.77 1.53 4.01
CA HIS A 68 -28.35 2.82 3.63
C HIS A 68 -27.55 4.01 4.15
N ASP A 69 -26.96 3.89 5.35
CA ASP A 69 -26.01 4.88 5.87
C ASP A 69 -24.79 5.07 4.94
N ALA A 70 -24.31 3.99 4.31
CA ALA A 70 -23.18 4.04 3.40
C ALA A 70 -23.58 4.60 2.02
N GLU A 71 -24.80 4.34 1.56
CA GLU A 71 -25.40 4.91 0.35
C GLU A 71 -25.62 6.43 0.51
N ASP A 72 -26.22 6.87 1.62
CA ASP A 72 -26.38 8.28 1.99
C ASP A 72 -25.02 8.99 2.11
N ALA A 73 -24.02 8.34 2.73
CA ALA A 73 -22.67 8.90 2.86
C ALA A 73 -21.94 9.02 1.52
N PHE A 74 -22.14 8.05 0.61
CA PHE A 74 -21.64 8.06 -0.76
C PHE A 74 -22.26 9.20 -1.58
N GLN A 75 -23.59 9.27 -1.63
CA GLN A 75 -24.34 10.31 -2.33
C GLN A 75 -24.00 11.70 -1.78
N ALA A 76 -23.84 11.83 -0.45
CA ALA A 76 -23.45 13.10 0.17
C ALA A 76 -22.02 13.52 -0.18
N ALA A 77 -21.08 12.59 -0.36
CA ALA A 77 -19.71 12.91 -0.79
C ALA A 77 -19.67 13.48 -2.21
N PHE A 78 -20.35 12.84 -3.17
CA PHE A 78 -20.48 13.35 -4.54
C PHE A 78 -21.33 14.62 -4.63
N LEU A 79 -22.32 14.82 -3.75
CA LEU A 79 -23.06 16.07 -3.64
C LEU A 79 -22.17 17.23 -3.12
N VAL A 80 -21.20 16.96 -2.24
CA VAL A 80 -20.19 17.97 -1.85
C VAL A 80 -19.23 18.27 -3.01
N LEU A 81 -18.90 17.29 -3.86
CA LEU A 81 -18.15 17.52 -5.11
C LEU A 81 -18.95 18.43 -6.06
N ALA A 82 -20.20 18.07 -6.36
CA ALA A 82 -21.07 18.84 -7.26
C ALA A 82 -21.21 20.30 -6.85
N ARG A 83 -21.38 20.57 -5.54
CA ARG A 83 -21.47 21.93 -4.98
C ARG A 83 -20.14 22.70 -4.92
N LYS A 84 -18.99 22.03 -5.12
CA LYS A 84 -17.66 22.64 -5.01
C LYS A 84 -16.82 22.55 -6.29
N ALA A 85 -17.34 22.00 -7.38
CA ALA A 85 -16.59 21.70 -8.60
C ALA A 85 -15.73 22.87 -9.11
N GLY A 86 -16.32 24.04 -9.31
CA GLY A 86 -15.62 25.27 -9.71
C GLY A 86 -14.79 25.97 -8.61
N ALA A 87 -14.57 25.32 -7.46
CA ALA A 87 -13.86 25.85 -6.30
C ALA A 87 -12.82 24.88 -5.71
N LEU A 88 -12.48 23.79 -6.43
CA LEU A 88 -11.36 22.92 -6.08
C LEU A 88 -10.04 23.53 -6.57
N HIS A 89 -9.08 23.68 -5.66
CA HIS A 89 -7.79 24.36 -5.91
C HIS A 89 -6.75 23.48 -6.63
N GLN A 90 -6.98 22.17 -6.66
CA GLN A 90 -6.15 21.13 -7.28
C GLN A 90 -7.13 20.11 -7.92
N PRO A 91 -7.77 20.47 -9.04
CA PRO A 91 -8.88 19.70 -9.62
C PRO A 91 -8.42 18.39 -10.28
N GLU A 92 -7.12 18.19 -10.50
CA GLU A 92 -6.50 16.90 -10.83
C GLU A 92 -6.43 15.90 -9.66
N LEU A 93 -6.59 16.36 -8.40
CA LEU A 93 -6.55 15.52 -7.18
C LEU A 93 -7.94 15.20 -6.60
N VAL A 94 -8.95 15.06 -7.46
CA VAL A 94 -10.32 14.70 -7.06
C VAL A 94 -10.39 13.41 -6.25
N GLY A 95 -9.64 12.36 -6.63
CA GLY A 95 -9.61 11.10 -5.87
C GLY A 95 -9.19 11.26 -4.40
N PRO A 96 -7.97 11.76 -4.11
CA PRO A 96 -7.52 12.12 -2.76
C PRO A 96 -8.45 13.06 -1.99
N TRP A 97 -9.08 14.01 -2.68
CA TRP A 97 -10.07 14.91 -2.08
C TRP A 97 -11.37 14.18 -1.70
N LEU A 98 -11.91 13.36 -2.60
CA LEU A 98 -13.12 12.55 -2.41
C LEU A 98 -12.94 11.53 -1.29
N TYR A 99 -11.79 10.87 -1.21
CA TYR A 99 -11.46 9.97 -0.10
C TYR A 99 -11.63 10.67 1.26
N GLY A 100 -11.01 11.84 1.43
CA GLY A 100 -11.10 12.60 2.67
C GLY A 100 -12.52 13.11 2.95
N VAL A 101 -13.29 13.45 1.91
CA VAL A 101 -14.72 13.80 2.04
C VAL A 101 -15.53 12.58 2.50
N ALA A 102 -15.41 11.44 1.83
CA ALA A 102 -16.11 10.20 2.14
C ALA A 102 -15.84 9.74 3.58
N HIS A 103 -14.58 9.73 3.99
CA HIS A 103 -14.17 9.43 5.37
C HIS A 103 -14.80 10.39 6.39
N ARG A 104 -14.82 11.70 6.10
CA ARG A 104 -15.47 12.70 6.97
C ARG A 104 -16.99 12.51 7.03
N THR A 105 -17.65 12.22 5.91
CA THR A 105 -19.09 11.89 5.88
C THR A 105 -19.38 10.64 6.71
N ALA A 106 -18.63 9.56 6.49
CA ALA A 106 -18.83 8.30 7.20
C ALA A 106 -18.61 8.43 8.71
N ARG A 107 -17.56 9.15 9.16
CA ARG A 107 -17.37 9.44 10.60
C ARG A 107 -18.44 10.37 11.17
N GLN A 108 -19.00 11.31 10.38
CA GLN A 108 -20.16 12.11 10.80
C GLN A 108 -21.41 11.25 11.00
N VAL A 109 -21.71 10.33 10.08
CA VAL A 109 -22.82 9.37 10.21
C VAL A 109 -22.61 8.45 11.42
N LYS A 110 -21.43 7.84 11.57
CA LYS A 110 -21.09 6.97 12.70
C LYS A 110 -21.29 7.68 14.05
N ALA A 111 -20.71 8.87 14.21
CA ALA A 111 -20.86 9.67 15.42
C ALA A 111 -22.31 10.13 15.67
N GLY A 112 -23.11 10.32 14.62
CA GLY A 112 -24.55 10.58 14.73
C GLY A 112 -25.33 9.37 15.25
N ASN A 113 -25.02 8.18 14.74
CA ASN A 113 -25.64 6.92 15.16
C ASN A 113 -25.25 6.51 16.59
N GLU A 114 -24.00 6.74 16.99
CA GLU A 114 -23.53 6.51 18.37
C GLU A 114 -24.26 7.44 19.36
N ARG A 115 -24.41 8.73 19.02
CA ARG A 115 -25.20 9.68 19.81
C ARG A 115 -26.68 9.29 19.87
N ARG A 116 -27.25 8.75 18.79
CA ARG A 116 -28.63 8.27 18.76
C ARG A 116 -28.81 7.05 19.68
N ARG A 117 -27.99 6.02 19.51
CA ARG A 117 -27.96 4.81 20.36
C ARG A 117 -27.76 5.14 21.83
N ARG A 118 -26.88 6.09 22.14
CA ARG A 118 -26.68 6.55 23.52
C ARG A 118 -27.95 7.18 24.09
N ARG A 119 -28.63 8.07 23.35
CA ARG A 119 -29.91 8.67 23.77
C ARG A 119 -31.04 7.65 23.89
N GLU A 120 -31.11 6.69 22.98
CA GLU A 120 -32.06 5.58 23.01
C GLU A 120 -31.82 4.69 24.25
N ALA A 121 -30.56 4.39 24.57
CA ALA A 121 -30.18 3.67 25.78
C ALA A 121 -30.41 4.47 27.07
N GLU A 122 -30.13 5.79 27.08
CA GLU A 122 -30.41 6.67 28.23
C GLU A 122 -31.92 6.79 28.48
N ALA A 123 -32.73 6.90 27.42
CA ALA A 123 -34.20 6.87 27.52
C ALA A 123 -34.73 5.50 28.02
N ALA A 124 -34.14 4.38 27.57
CA ALA A 124 -34.51 3.05 28.04
C ALA A 124 -34.09 2.79 29.50
N MET A 125 -32.88 3.20 29.89
CA MET A 125 -32.39 3.09 31.28
C MET A 125 -33.16 4.01 32.23
N SER A 126 -33.78 5.10 31.75
CA SER A 126 -34.71 5.89 32.56
C SER A 126 -35.97 5.11 32.98
N GLY A 127 -36.20 3.90 32.46
CA GLY A 127 -37.25 2.97 32.90
C GLY A 127 -36.76 1.73 33.67
N ALA A 128 -35.45 1.51 33.84
CA ALA A 128 -34.92 0.28 34.46
C ALA A 128 -33.67 0.56 35.32
N LYS A 129 -33.70 0.10 36.59
CA LYS A 129 -32.57 0.27 37.52
C LYS A 129 -31.35 -0.55 37.10
N VAL A 130 -30.18 -0.01 37.45
CA VAL A 130 -28.84 -0.49 37.09
C VAL A 130 -28.54 -1.88 37.65
N ALA A 131 -27.92 -2.71 36.82
CA ALA A 131 -26.94 -3.73 37.23
C ALA A 131 -25.65 -3.50 36.43
N ILE A 132 -24.49 -3.63 37.08
CA ILE A 132 -23.17 -3.59 36.45
C ILE A 132 -22.52 -4.95 36.70
N ASP A 133 -21.86 -5.52 35.71
CA ASP A 133 -20.92 -6.62 35.90
C ASP A 133 -19.62 -6.38 35.10
N ALA A 134 -18.50 -6.89 35.59
CA ALA A 134 -17.14 -6.54 35.18
C ALA A 134 -16.45 -7.67 34.38
N GLY A 135 -17.06 -8.06 33.26
CA GLY A 135 -16.54 -9.08 32.34
C GLY A 135 -15.39 -8.59 31.44
N GLY A 136 -14.20 -8.38 32.00
CA GLY A 136 -13.01 -7.88 31.29
C GLY A 136 -12.38 -8.88 30.31
N ASN A 137 -12.99 -9.09 29.14
CA ASN A 137 -12.40 -9.90 28.06
C ASN A 137 -11.57 -9.04 27.09
N VAL A 138 -10.32 -9.42 26.83
CA VAL A 138 -9.45 -8.75 25.84
C VAL A 138 -9.82 -9.22 24.43
N LEU A 139 -10.85 -8.61 23.86
CA LEU A 139 -11.28 -8.87 22.50
C LEU A 139 -10.17 -8.50 21.49
N THR A 140 -9.75 -9.49 20.69
CA THR A 140 -9.06 -9.24 19.42
C THR A 140 -9.92 -8.31 18.56
N PRO A 141 -9.38 -7.22 17.97
CA PRO A 141 -10.14 -6.36 17.08
C PRO A 141 -10.82 -7.15 15.96
N SER A 142 -12.06 -6.81 15.63
CA SER A 142 -12.66 -7.35 14.40
C SER A 142 -11.98 -6.72 13.19
N VAL A 143 -11.98 -7.42 12.04
CA VAL A 143 -11.42 -6.92 10.77
C VAL A 143 -11.98 -5.54 10.38
N ARG A 144 -13.21 -5.21 10.82
CA ARG A 144 -13.80 -3.87 10.63
C ARG A 144 -13.14 -2.79 11.49
N GLU A 145 -12.80 -3.09 12.74
CA GLU A 145 -12.05 -2.17 13.61
C GLU A 145 -10.60 -1.99 13.14
N GLU A 146 -9.97 -3.03 12.57
CA GLU A 146 -8.65 -2.93 11.93
C GLU A 146 -8.67 -2.01 10.70
N ILE A 147 -9.66 -2.17 9.81
CA ILE A 147 -9.83 -1.32 8.63
C ILE A 147 -10.21 0.12 9.03
N GLU A 148 -11.04 0.32 10.06
CA GLU A 148 -11.33 1.66 10.59
C GLU A 148 -10.06 2.32 11.17
N ALA A 149 -9.26 1.59 11.95
CA ALA A 149 -7.99 2.09 12.48
C ALA A 149 -7.02 2.47 11.35
N LEU A 150 -6.98 1.70 10.25
CA LEU A 150 -6.21 2.01 9.04
C LEU A 150 -6.69 3.31 8.36
N HIS A 151 -7.99 3.49 8.17
CA HIS A 151 -8.55 4.74 7.61
C HIS A 151 -8.23 5.97 8.49
N GLU A 152 -8.35 5.85 9.82
CA GLU A 152 -7.94 6.92 10.74
C GLU A 152 -6.44 7.26 10.59
N GLU A 153 -5.57 6.26 10.45
CA GLU A 153 -4.14 6.51 10.34
C GLU A 153 -3.71 7.06 8.97
N ILE A 154 -4.42 6.72 7.88
CA ILE A 154 -4.23 7.33 6.57
C ILE A 154 -4.59 8.82 6.60
N GLU A 155 -5.68 9.22 7.24
CA GLU A 155 -6.02 10.65 7.41
C GLU A 155 -5.08 11.39 8.38
N ARG A 156 -4.40 10.67 9.28
CA ARG A 156 -3.31 11.21 10.13
C ARG A 156 -1.95 11.25 9.42
N LEU A 157 -1.83 10.86 8.15
CA LEU A 157 -0.59 11.03 7.39
C LEU A 157 -0.46 12.50 6.91
N PRO A 158 0.74 13.10 6.95
CA PRO A 158 0.98 14.37 6.25
C PRO A 158 0.58 14.26 4.78
N GLU A 159 -0.07 15.31 4.25
CA GLU A 159 -0.81 15.26 2.98
C GLU A 159 -0.02 14.63 1.82
N ARG A 160 1.25 15.01 1.62
CA ARG A 160 2.14 14.46 0.59
C ARG A 160 2.31 12.93 0.60
N TYR A 161 2.05 12.29 1.74
CA TYR A 161 2.08 10.84 1.93
C TYR A 161 0.68 10.23 1.77
N ARG A 162 -0.34 10.84 2.41
CA ARG A 162 -1.75 10.44 2.25
C ARG A 162 -2.17 10.38 0.78
N THR A 163 -1.90 11.45 0.03
CA THR A 163 -2.28 11.59 -1.38
C THR A 163 -1.66 10.48 -2.24
N ALA A 164 -0.43 10.06 -1.94
CA ALA A 164 0.22 8.95 -2.66
C ALA A 164 -0.42 7.59 -2.34
N ILE A 165 -0.74 7.33 -1.06
CA ILE A 165 -1.49 6.12 -0.63
C ILE A 165 -2.88 6.08 -1.26
N VAL A 166 -3.62 7.19 -1.30
CA VAL A 166 -4.97 7.18 -1.91
C VAL A 166 -4.90 6.87 -3.40
N LEU A 167 -3.98 7.50 -4.15
CA LEU A 167 -3.86 7.26 -5.59
C LEU A 167 -3.50 5.80 -5.90
N CYS A 168 -2.47 5.24 -5.26
CA CYS A 168 -2.00 3.90 -5.60
C CYS A 168 -2.73 2.78 -4.84
N ASP A 169 -2.77 2.85 -3.50
CA ASP A 169 -3.21 1.71 -2.68
C ASP A 169 -4.75 1.64 -2.52
N LEU A 170 -5.49 2.71 -2.85
CA LEU A 170 -6.95 2.77 -2.71
C LEU A 170 -7.72 3.08 -4.00
N GLN A 171 -7.09 3.68 -5.01
CA GLN A 171 -7.65 3.85 -6.34
C GLN A 171 -7.02 2.92 -7.40
N GLY A 172 -5.87 2.30 -7.11
CA GLY A 172 -5.21 1.36 -8.00
C GLY A 172 -4.39 1.99 -9.12
N LEU A 173 -4.10 3.30 -9.07
CA LEU A 173 -3.25 3.94 -10.08
C LEU A 173 -1.81 3.43 -9.98
N THR A 174 -1.13 3.26 -11.12
CA THR A 174 0.29 2.91 -11.13
C THR A 174 1.16 4.03 -10.54
N HIS A 175 2.41 3.73 -10.17
CA HIS A 175 3.35 4.75 -9.71
C HIS A 175 3.57 5.86 -10.77
N GLU A 176 3.54 5.51 -12.05
CA GLU A 176 3.68 6.40 -13.22
C GLU A 176 2.43 7.27 -13.44
N GLU A 177 1.23 6.74 -13.17
CA GLU A 177 -0.02 7.50 -13.20
C GLU A 177 -0.10 8.50 -12.05
N ALA A 178 0.21 8.07 -10.83
CA ALA A 178 0.29 8.95 -9.67
C ALA A 178 1.42 10.00 -9.84
N ALA A 179 2.55 9.65 -10.43
CA ALA A 179 3.64 10.57 -10.77
C ALA A 179 3.21 11.66 -11.75
N ARG A 180 2.58 11.27 -12.87
CA ARG A 180 1.99 12.22 -13.84
C ARG A 180 0.97 13.13 -13.15
N ARG A 181 0.06 12.58 -12.35
CA ARG A 181 -1.03 13.32 -11.68
C ARG A 181 -0.54 14.27 -10.57
N LEU A 182 0.59 13.97 -9.93
CA LEU A 182 1.20 14.81 -8.89
C LEU A 182 2.22 15.82 -9.44
N GLY A 183 2.59 15.75 -10.72
CA GLY A 183 3.69 16.51 -11.30
C GLY A 183 5.03 16.21 -10.63
N ARG A 184 5.32 14.93 -10.34
CA ARG A 184 6.56 14.50 -9.63
C ARG A 184 7.21 13.30 -10.31
N PRO A 185 8.54 13.10 -10.14
CA PRO A 185 9.22 11.88 -10.60
C PRO A 185 8.64 10.60 -9.97
N VAL A 186 8.69 9.48 -10.71
CA VAL A 186 8.17 8.17 -10.26
C VAL A 186 8.83 7.72 -8.95
N GLY A 187 10.16 7.76 -8.85
CA GLY A 187 10.88 7.49 -7.61
C GLY A 187 10.50 8.42 -6.44
N THR A 188 10.08 9.66 -6.69
CA THR A 188 9.55 10.55 -5.64
C THR A 188 8.18 10.10 -5.15
N VAL A 189 7.36 9.46 -5.98
CA VAL A 189 6.08 8.86 -5.58
C VAL A 189 6.30 7.52 -4.88
N SER A 190 7.13 6.63 -5.43
CA SER A 190 7.53 5.37 -4.78
C SER A 190 8.07 5.62 -3.35
N ALA A 191 9.05 6.54 -3.21
CA ALA A 191 9.62 6.92 -1.93
C ALA A 191 8.69 7.81 -1.06
N ARG A 192 7.49 8.16 -1.52
CA ARG A 192 6.39 8.65 -0.66
C ARG A 192 5.49 7.51 -0.19
N ILE A 193 5.21 6.52 -1.06
CA ILE A 193 4.38 5.35 -0.75
C ILE A 193 5.08 4.46 0.28
N SER A 194 6.36 4.10 0.08
CA SER A 194 7.15 3.35 1.08
C SER A 194 7.13 4.04 2.44
N ARG A 195 7.58 5.31 2.52
CA ARG A 195 7.58 6.09 3.77
C ARG A 195 6.19 6.38 4.34
N ALA A 196 5.11 6.21 3.57
CA ALA A 196 3.75 6.25 4.07
C ALA A 196 3.34 4.90 4.69
N ARG A 197 3.59 3.78 3.99
CA ARG A 197 3.35 2.41 4.49
C ARG A 197 4.13 2.14 5.78
N ASP A 198 5.38 2.59 5.88
CA ASP A 198 6.19 2.49 7.11
C ASP A 198 5.58 3.27 8.28
N ARG A 199 5.07 4.48 8.02
CA ARG A 199 4.36 5.31 9.01
C ARG A 199 3.04 4.67 9.44
N LEU A 200 2.30 4.05 8.52
CA LEU A 200 1.08 3.30 8.84
C LEU A 200 1.42 2.08 9.70
N ARG A 201 2.42 1.26 9.32
CA ARG A 201 2.88 0.10 10.08
C ARG A 201 3.25 0.49 11.52
N GLY A 202 4.17 1.45 11.69
CA GLY A 202 4.61 1.90 13.01
C GLY A 202 3.52 2.56 13.88
N ARG A 203 2.37 2.94 13.31
CA ARG A 203 1.22 3.46 14.07
C ARG A 203 0.16 2.40 14.36
N LEU A 204 -0.11 1.50 13.42
CA LEU A 204 -1.09 0.42 13.58
C LEU A 204 -0.58 -0.66 14.53
N SER A 205 0.70 -1.03 14.47
CA SER A 205 1.32 -1.92 15.46
C SER A 205 1.23 -1.36 16.90
N ARG A 206 1.29 -0.02 17.07
CA ARG A 206 1.06 0.64 18.38
C ARG A 206 -0.40 0.65 18.83
N ARG A 207 -1.34 0.34 17.95
CA ARG A 207 -2.78 0.16 18.26
C ARG A 207 -3.16 -1.31 18.47
N GLY A 208 -2.18 -2.23 18.49
CA GLY A 208 -2.43 -3.67 18.53
C GLY A 208 -2.94 -4.26 17.21
N VAL A 209 -3.09 -3.44 16.16
CA VAL A 209 -3.47 -3.90 14.82
C VAL A 209 -2.21 -4.44 14.14
N ALA A 210 -2.12 -5.76 14.06
CA ALA A 210 -1.12 -6.40 13.22
C ALA A 210 -1.39 -6.02 11.76
N LEU A 211 -0.33 -5.79 10.98
CA LEU A 211 -0.43 -5.71 9.53
C LEU A 211 0.11 -7.00 8.90
N PRO A 212 -0.72 -8.03 8.69
CA PRO A 212 -0.52 -8.88 7.53
C PRO A 212 -0.39 -7.96 6.30
N GLY A 213 0.52 -8.27 5.36
CA GLY A 213 0.61 -7.50 4.09
C GLY A 213 -0.73 -7.43 3.34
N GLY A 214 -1.64 -8.36 3.64
CA GLY A 214 -3.02 -8.37 3.19
C GLY A 214 -3.93 -7.24 3.70
N LEU A 215 -3.63 -6.46 4.76
CA LEU A 215 -4.61 -5.46 5.25
C LEU A 215 -4.69 -4.21 4.35
N LEU A 216 -3.57 -3.70 3.82
CA LEU A 216 -3.63 -2.65 2.79
C LEU A 216 -4.22 -3.19 1.47
N ALA A 217 -3.87 -4.42 1.09
CA ALA A 217 -4.49 -5.09 -0.06
C ALA A 217 -6.00 -5.31 0.14
N ALA A 218 -6.45 -5.57 1.37
CA ALA A 218 -7.87 -5.71 1.73
C ALA A 218 -8.57 -4.35 1.75
N ALA A 219 -7.91 -3.26 2.15
CA ALA A 219 -8.47 -1.91 2.02
C ALA A 219 -8.63 -1.52 0.54
N GLY A 220 -7.60 -1.73 -0.29
CA GLY A 220 -7.69 -1.57 -1.74
C GLY A 220 -8.75 -2.47 -2.37
N ALA A 221 -8.84 -3.73 -1.95
CA ALA A 221 -9.89 -4.65 -2.37
C ALA A 221 -11.28 -4.25 -1.88
N THR A 222 -11.45 -3.63 -0.70
CA THR A 222 -12.75 -3.03 -0.35
C THR A 222 -13.09 -1.83 -1.24
N GLY A 223 -12.09 -1.16 -1.83
CA GLY A 223 -12.26 -0.12 -2.84
C GLY A 223 -12.52 -0.60 -4.27
N GLN A 224 -12.14 -1.84 -4.65
CA GLN A 224 -12.34 -2.38 -6.00
C GLN A 224 -13.36 -3.53 -6.08
N ALA A 225 -13.44 -4.41 -5.07
CA ALA A 225 -14.37 -5.53 -5.00
C ALA A 225 -15.74 -5.18 -4.39
N SER A 226 -15.89 -3.99 -3.77
CA SER A 226 -17.21 -3.43 -3.47
C SER A 226 -17.84 -2.91 -4.76
N ALA A 227 -18.36 -3.82 -5.58
CA ALA A 227 -19.07 -3.49 -6.81
C ALA A 227 -20.19 -2.47 -6.53
N MET A 228 -20.00 -1.24 -6.99
CA MET A 228 -20.92 -0.14 -6.76
C MET A 228 -22.26 -0.44 -7.49
N PRO A 229 -23.41 -0.45 -6.80
CA PRO A 229 -24.69 -0.68 -7.46
C PRO A 229 -24.96 0.37 -8.53
N ALA A 230 -25.32 -0.03 -9.75
CA ALA A 230 -25.60 0.90 -10.85
C ALA A 230 -26.69 1.93 -10.47
N ALA A 231 -27.75 1.49 -9.78
CA ALA A 231 -28.80 2.37 -9.26
C ALA A 231 -28.28 3.42 -8.24
N LEU A 232 -27.19 3.15 -7.51
CA LEU A 232 -26.54 4.12 -6.62
C LEU A 232 -25.77 5.17 -7.42
N ALA A 233 -25.11 4.78 -8.52
CA ALA A 233 -24.48 5.73 -9.43
C ALA A 233 -25.53 6.63 -10.11
N ASP A 234 -26.56 6.04 -10.73
CA ASP A 234 -27.66 6.73 -11.39
C ASP A 234 -28.34 7.78 -10.48
N SER A 235 -28.69 7.37 -9.25
CA SER A 235 -29.32 8.28 -8.29
C SER A 235 -28.38 9.39 -7.85
N THR A 236 -27.09 9.11 -7.70
CA THR A 236 -26.05 10.11 -7.38
C THR A 236 -25.89 11.14 -8.50
N ILE A 237 -25.87 10.69 -9.76
CA ILE A 237 -25.79 11.55 -10.94
C ILE A 237 -27.04 12.45 -11.02
N LYS A 238 -28.23 11.89 -10.87
CA LYS A 238 -29.51 12.63 -10.87
C LYS A 238 -29.58 13.68 -9.74
N ILE A 239 -29.10 13.35 -8.53
CA ILE A 239 -28.97 14.29 -7.40
C ILE A 239 -27.99 15.42 -7.73
N ALA A 240 -26.83 15.11 -8.31
CA ALA A 240 -25.81 16.10 -8.67
C ALA A 240 -26.29 17.05 -9.79
N MET A 241 -26.94 16.52 -10.83
CA MET A 241 -27.48 17.30 -11.94
C MET A 241 -28.63 18.23 -11.51
N THR A 242 -29.51 17.76 -10.63
CA THR A 242 -30.58 18.61 -10.08
C THR A 242 -29.99 19.82 -9.30
N VAL A 243 -28.84 19.61 -8.66
CA VAL A 243 -28.16 20.65 -7.88
C VAL A 243 -27.31 21.59 -8.76
N SER A 244 -26.70 21.12 -9.85
CA SER A 244 -26.02 22.00 -10.82
C SER A 244 -27.00 22.87 -11.62
N MET A 245 -28.23 22.39 -11.86
CA MET A 245 -29.34 23.17 -12.39
C MET A 245 -29.89 24.23 -11.41
N GLY A 246 -29.44 24.23 -10.15
CA GLY A 246 -29.81 25.25 -9.15
C GLY A 246 -31.21 25.07 -8.54
N LEU A 247 -31.84 23.90 -8.68
CA LEU A 247 -33.14 23.57 -8.09
C LEU A 247 -32.98 23.35 -6.57
N LYS A 248 -33.65 24.18 -5.75
CA LYS A 248 -33.29 24.39 -4.34
C LYS A 248 -34.21 23.77 -3.28
N ALA A 249 -35.30 23.10 -3.65
CA ALA A 249 -36.24 22.51 -2.70
C ALA A 249 -36.71 21.11 -3.13
N GLY A 250 -36.97 20.22 -2.16
CA GLY A 250 -37.59 18.90 -2.33
C GLY A 250 -36.74 17.82 -3.01
N ALA A 251 -35.95 18.16 -4.02
CA ALA A 251 -35.36 17.19 -4.94
C ALA A 251 -34.06 16.49 -4.48
N VAL A 252 -33.63 16.71 -3.23
CA VAL A 252 -32.52 15.96 -2.59
C VAL A 252 -33.01 15.43 -1.24
N PRO A 253 -32.90 14.11 -0.96
CA PRO A 253 -33.25 13.54 0.33
C PRO A 253 -32.62 14.26 1.52
N ALA A 254 -33.40 14.43 2.59
CA ALA A 254 -33.04 15.28 3.72
C ALA A 254 -31.78 14.83 4.47
N SER A 255 -31.52 13.51 4.54
CA SER A 255 -30.31 12.94 5.11
C SER A 255 -29.06 13.35 4.32
N ILE A 256 -29.05 13.08 3.02
CA ILE A 256 -27.97 13.46 2.08
C ILE A 256 -27.74 14.98 2.12
N ALA A 257 -28.81 15.78 2.16
CA ALA A 257 -28.73 17.23 2.27
C ALA A 257 -28.08 17.69 3.58
N ALA A 258 -28.47 17.11 4.72
CA ALA A 258 -27.91 17.43 6.04
C ALA A 258 -26.44 16.98 6.18
N LEU A 259 -26.11 15.77 5.70
CA LEU A 259 -24.75 15.23 5.71
C LEU A 259 -23.80 16.09 4.88
N SER A 260 -24.16 16.35 3.62
CA SER A 260 -23.37 17.18 2.71
C SER A 260 -23.20 18.62 3.22
N GLN A 261 -24.19 19.20 3.91
CA GLN A 261 -24.04 20.51 4.57
C GLN A 261 -23.10 20.45 5.80
N GLY A 262 -23.21 19.42 6.64
CA GLY A 262 -22.33 19.25 7.82
C GLY A 262 -20.85 19.06 7.43
N VAL A 263 -20.58 18.24 6.41
CA VAL A 263 -19.24 18.05 5.86
C VAL A 263 -18.74 19.33 5.17
N ALA A 264 -19.60 20.03 4.44
CA ALA A 264 -19.21 21.31 3.81
C ALA A 264 -18.83 22.38 4.85
N ARG A 265 -19.52 22.45 6.00
CA ARG A 265 -19.22 23.36 7.13
C ARG A 265 -17.94 22.98 7.85
N THR A 266 -17.74 21.71 8.20
CA THR A 266 -16.51 21.26 8.87
C THR A 266 -15.26 21.45 8.00
N MET A 267 -15.38 21.26 6.67
CA MET A 267 -14.31 21.62 5.70
C MET A 267 -14.01 23.12 5.57
N PHE A 268 -14.87 24.00 6.10
CA PHE A 268 -14.64 25.45 6.12
C PHE A 268 -13.98 25.88 7.42
N LEU A 269 -14.46 25.35 8.56
CA LEU A 269 -13.91 25.62 9.89
C LEU A 269 -12.45 25.16 10.01
N THR A 270 -12.09 23.97 9.53
CA THR A 270 -10.70 23.49 9.61
C THR A 270 -9.72 24.33 8.80
N LYS A 271 -10.17 25.00 7.72
CA LYS A 271 -9.34 25.99 7.00
C LYS A 271 -9.08 27.23 7.85
N ILE A 272 -10.09 27.70 8.60
CA ILE A 272 -9.95 28.85 9.51
C ILE A 272 -9.01 28.49 10.67
N GLU A 273 -9.17 27.31 11.28
CA GLU A 273 -8.26 26.82 12.34
C GLU A 273 -6.81 26.76 11.86
N THR A 274 -6.54 26.25 10.65
CA THR A 274 -5.18 26.26 10.09
C THR A 274 -4.64 27.67 9.85
N VAL A 275 -5.48 28.62 9.41
CA VAL A 275 -5.07 30.02 9.20
C VAL A 275 -4.77 30.71 10.53
N ILE A 276 -5.59 30.49 11.56
CA ILE A 276 -5.34 31.00 12.93
C ILE A 276 -4.04 30.39 13.49
N ALA A 277 -3.82 29.09 13.33
CA ALA A 277 -2.58 28.43 13.77
C ALA A 277 -1.34 29.00 13.06
N THR A 278 -1.41 29.25 11.75
CA THR A 278 -0.31 29.89 11.01
C THR A 278 -0.13 31.37 11.36
N LEU A 279 -1.20 32.10 11.71
CA LEU A 279 -1.11 33.49 12.17
C LEU A 279 -0.50 33.59 13.57
N LEU A 280 -0.79 32.63 14.47
CA LEU A 280 -0.16 32.54 15.78
C LEU A 280 1.33 32.16 15.66
N LEU A 281 1.68 31.23 14.76
CA LEU A 281 3.08 30.92 14.42
C LEU A 281 3.79 32.12 13.77
N ALA A 282 3.12 32.88 12.90
CA ALA A 282 3.66 34.11 12.33
C ALA A 282 3.82 35.23 13.37
N GLY A 283 2.93 35.30 14.37
CA GLY A 283 3.08 36.19 15.52
C GLY A 283 4.30 35.85 16.38
N ALA A 284 4.55 34.55 16.61
CA ALA A 284 5.78 34.09 17.26
C ALA A 284 7.04 34.40 16.41
N ALA A 285 6.95 34.28 15.08
CA ALA A 285 8.01 34.67 14.16
C ALA A 285 8.27 36.20 14.17
N ALA A 286 7.23 37.02 14.27
CA ALA A 286 7.36 38.48 14.40
C ALA A 286 8.09 38.89 15.69
N GLY A 287 7.97 38.10 16.76
CA GLY A 287 8.76 38.25 17.99
C GLY A 287 10.22 37.79 17.90
N SER A 288 10.68 37.28 16.74
CA SER A 288 12.02 36.72 16.55
C SER A 288 12.76 37.23 15.30
N VAL A 289 12.30 38.32 14.66
CA VAL A 289 13.08 39.05 13.63
C VAL A 289 14.02 40.07 14.28
N ALA A 290 15.02 39.54 14.96
CA ALA A 290 16.30 40.19 15.20
C ALA A 290 17.40 39.12 15.06
N VAL A 291 18.58 39.52 14.59
CA VAL A 291 19.76 38.66 14.30
C VAL A 291 19.72 37.91 12.94
N VAL A 292 20.57 38.43 12.03
CA VAL A 292 21.22 37.78 10.87
C VAL A 292 20.37 37.45 9.62
N ALA A 293 20.67 38.20 8.55
CA ALA A 293 20.20 38.01 7.18
C ALA A 293 21.30 37.41 6.26
N GLN A 294 20.98 37.32 4.95
CA GLN A 294 21.86 36.97 3.78
C GLN A 294 22.17 35.46 3.62
N GLN A 295 22.50 34.87 2.45
CA GLN A 295 22.41 35.16 0.98
C GLN A 295 22.72 33.82 0.23
N ALA A 296 22.44 33.52 -1.05
CA ALA A 296 21.69 34.14 -2.15
C ALA A 296 21.20 33.02 -3.14
N SER A 297 20.72 33.38 -4.35
CA SER A 297 20.11 32.46 -5.36
C SER A 297 20.37 32.94 -6.81
N PRO A 298 19.84 32.28 -7.89
CA PRO A 298 19.92 30.87 -8.27
C PRO A 298 20.80 30.64 -9.55
N PRO A 299 20.41 30.81 -10.86
CA PRO A 299 19.17 30.55 -11.64
C PRO A 299 19.32 29.70 -12.96
N ARG A 300 18.34 28.81 -13.25
CA ARG A 300 17.91 28.34 -14.63
C ARG A 300 18.90 27.47 -15.46
N ASN A 301 18.51 26.72 -16.51
CA ASN A 301 17.25 26.60 -17.29
C ASN A 301 16.99 25.16 -17.84
N ALA A 302 15.85 24.92 -18.51
CA ALA A 302 15.47 23.69 -19.26
C ALA A 302 15.66 23.92 -20.81
N PRO A 303 15.12 23.16 -21.82
CA PRO A 303 14.07 22.11 -21.80
C PRO A 303 14.12 20.92 -22.84
N GLN A 304 13.21 19.93 -22.68
CA GLN A 304 12.48 19.16 -23.75
C GLN A 304 13.30 18.26 -24.75
N VAL A 305 12.73 17.37 -25.62
CA VAL A 305 11.34 16.99 -26.00
C VAL A 305 11.25 15.51 -26.49
N ASN A 306 10.08 14.84 -26.37
CA ASN A 306 9.57 13.60 -27.05
C ASN A 306 10.47 12.32 -27.10
N GLY A 307 9.98 11.07 -27.21
CA GLY A 307 8.64 10.51 -27.52
C GLY A 307 8.55 10.01 -28.98
N PRO A 308 7.64 9.08 -29.37
CA PRO A 308 6.60 8.39 -28.58
C PRO A 308 6.40 6.86 -28.91
N ALA A 309 5.31 6.27 -28.39
CA ALA A 309 4.44 5.28 -29.08
C ALA A 309 4.91 3.82 -29.31
N GLN A 310 4.04 2.78 -29.40
CA GLN A 310 2.62 2.62 -29.01
C GLN A 310 2.20 1.12 -29.06
N LYS A 311 1.06 0.80 -28.39
CA LYS A 311 0.06 -0.24 -28.74
C LYS A 311 0.48 -1.74 -28.66
N SER A 312 -0.44 -2.68 -28.42
CA SER A 312 -1.82 -2.59 -27.89
C SER A 312 -2.38 -3.97 -27.49
N SER A 313 -3.40 -3.95 -26.61
CA SER A 313 -4.62 -4.79 -26.59
C SER A 313 -4.50 -6.33 -26.73
N GLU A 314 -4.92 -7.14 -25.75
CA GLU A 314 -6.34 -7.56 -25.50
C GLU A 314 -6.75 -8.68 -26.49
N GLU A 315 -7.49 -9.75 -26.14
CA GLU A 315 -8.57 -9.88 -25.15
C GLU A 315 -8.56 -11.26 -24.42
N ALA A 316 -9.54 -11.50 -23.55
CA ALA A 316 -9.72 -12.68 -22.69
C ALA A 316 -10.84 -13.62 -23.28
N PRO A 317 -11.58 -14.50 -22.57
CA PRO A 317 -11.54 -14.91 -21.14
C PRO A 317 -11.80 -16.41 -20.84
N ALA A 318 -11.90 -16.69 -19.53
CA ALA A 318 -12.65 -17.78 -18.87
C ALA A 318 -12.05 -19.20 -18.79
N LYS A 319 -12.43 -19.90 -17.71
CA LYS A 319 -12.04 -21.27 -17.33
C LYS A 319 -13.28 -22.06 -16.90
N THR A 320 -13.28 -23.37 -17.16
CA THR A 320 -13.75 -24.43 -16.23
C THR A 320 -13.02 -25.75 -16.61
N PRO A 321 -12.96 -26.79 -15.75
CA PRO A 321 -11.69 -27.49 -15.54
C PRO A 321 -11.72 -29.00 -15.87
N GLU A 322 -10.71 -29.71 -15.34
CA GLU A 322 -10.61 -31.16 -15.17
C GLU A 322 -10.24 -32.03 -16.39
N THR A 323 -8.96 -32.39 -16.46
CA THR A 323 -8.52 -33.73 -16.89
C THR A 323 -7.23 -34.09 -16.15
N GLU A 324 -7.09 -35.34 -15.68
CA GLU A 324 -5.88 -35.84 -15.06
C GLU A 324 -4.78 -36.09 -16.11
N THR A 325 -3.60 -35.47 -15.97
CA THR A 325 -2.44 -35.80 -16.83
C THR A 325 -1.13 -35.84 -16.06
N GLN A 326 -0.64 -37.08 -15.88
CA GLN A 326 0.75 -37.58 -15.97
C GLN A 326 1.94 -36.63 -15.70
N LYS A 327 2.93 -37.13 -14.96
CA LYS A 327 4.20 -36.46 -14.59
C LYS A 327 5.04 -36.02 -15.81
N GLN A 328 4.79 -34.83 -16.35
CA GLN A 328 5.83 -34.07 -17.05
C GLN A 328 6.73 -33.34 -16.04
N ALA A 329 7.93 -32.96 -16.45
CA ALA A 329 8.78 -32.08 -15.64
C ALA A 329 8.15 -30.67 -15.57
N PRO A 330 8.15 -30.00 -14.40
CA PRO A 330 7.55 -28.69 -14.24
C PRO A 330 8.22 -27.66 -15.15
N ARG A 331 7.41 -26.78 -15.77
CA ARG A 331 7.91 -25.71 -16.65
C ARG A 331 8.73 -24.71 -15.82
N GLU A 332 9.73 -24.05 -16.43
CA GLU A 332 10.63 -23.14 -15.71
C GLU A 332 9.87 -22.04 -14.93
N ALA A 333 8.77 -21.52 -15.49
CA ALA A 333 7.87 -20.57 -14.82
C ALA A 333 7.21 -21.12 -13.54
N GLU A 334 6.84 -22.40 -13.49
CA GLU A 334 6.28 -23.05 -12.29
C GLU A 334 7.33 -23.13 -11.18
N LEU A 335 8.58 -23.41 -11.55
CA LEU A 335 9.71 -23.43 -10.63
C LEU A 335 10.04 -22.01 -10.12
N ILE A 336 9.93 -20.98 -10.96
CA ILE A 336 10.06 -19.57 -10.54
C ILE A 336 8.97 -19.20 -9.51
N VAL A 337 7.70 -19.52 -9.79
CA VAL A 337 6.58 -19.28 -8.85
C VAL A 337 6.80 -20.05 -7.54
N ARG A 338 7.35 -21.27 -7.60
CA ARG A 338 7.69 -22.08 -6.41
C ARG A 338 8.85 -21.48 -5.61
N SER A 339 9.89 -20.95 -6.26
CA SER A 339 11.00 -20.24 -5.60
C SER A 339 10.49 -18.97 -4.91
N ALA A 340 9.67 -18.17 -5.60
CA ALA A 340 8.98 -17.03 -5.00
C ALA A 340 8.08 -17.43 -3.82
N ALA A 341 7.34 -18.54 -3.90
CA ALA A 341 6.54 -19.04 -2.80
C ALA A 341 7.38 -19.48 -1.58
N ASN A 342 8.61 -19.97 -1.79
CA ASN A 342 9.57 -20.24 -0.73
C ASN A 342 10.14 -18.95 -0.14
N LEU A 343 10.60 -17.99 -0.96
CA LEU A 343 11.08 -16.69 -0.49
C LEU A 343 9.99 -15.90 0.27
N ARG A 344 8.72 -15.94 -0.15
CA ARG A 344 7.60 -15.35 0.60
C ARG A 344 7.36 -16.01 1.97
N LYS A 345 7.71 -17.30 2.15
CA LYS A 345 7.68 -17.97 3.47
C LYS A 345 8.86 -17.54 4.34
N ILE A 346 10.06 -17.48 3.77
CA ILE A 346 11.29 -16.98 4.42
C ILE A 346 11.07 -15.53 4.89
N ALA A 347 10.50 -14.68 4.03
CA ALA A 347 10.12 -13.31 4.35
C ALA A 347 9.21 -13.23 5.58
N ARG A 348 8.15 -14.05 5.67
CA ARG A 348 7.28 -14.08 6.85
C ARG A 348 8.03 -14.49 8.13
N GLY A 349 8.97 -15.44 8.03
CA GLY A 349 9.85 -15.80 9.15
C GLY A 349 10.75 -14.64 9.59
N ILE A 350 11.39 -13.96 8.64
CA ILE A 350 12.24 -12.78 8.88
C ILE A 350 11.45 -11.62 9.49
N HIS A 351 10.23 -11.35 8.99
CA HIS A 351 9.38 -10.28 9.52
C HIS A 351 8.79 -10.62 10.88
N ALA A 352 8.43 -11.88 11.16
CA ALA A 352 8.03 -12.30 12.50
C ALA A 352 9.21 -12.29 13.50
N TYR A 353 10.44 -12.57 13.04
CA TYR A 353 11.65 -12.33 13.82
C TYR A 353 11.81 -10.83 14.14
N LEU A 354 11.63 -9.95 13.15
CA LEU A 354 11.64 -8.49 13.33
C LEU A 354 10.56 -8.03 14.33
N ASP A 355 9.34 -8.55 14.23
CA ASP A 355 8.25 -8.20 15.14
C ASP A 355 8.52 -8.65 16.58
N ALA A 356 9.20 -9.79 16.79
CA ALA A 356 9.62 -10.25 18.10
C ALA A 356 10.81 -9.45 18.66
N ASN A 357 11.90 -9.32 17.88
CA ASN A 357 13.20 -8.81 18.33
C ASN A 357 13.39 -7.29 18.10
N LYS A 358 12.44 -6.63 17.42
CA LYS A 358 12.45 -5.22 16.97
C LYS A 358 13.59 -4.84 16.01
N ARG A 359 14.40 -5.82 15.61
CA ARG A 359 15.48 -5.73 14.62
C ARG A 359 15.38 -6.96 13.70
N PHE A 360 15.69 -6.79 12.42
CA PHE A 360 15.87 -7.89 11.48
C PHE A 360 17.00 -8.83 11.95
N PRO A 361 17.01 -10.11 11.57
CA PRO A 361 18.01 -11.06 12.04
C PRO A 361 19.44 -10.65 11.65
N PRO A 362 20.43 -10.88 12.52
CA PRO A 362 21.85 -10.79 12.15
C PRO A 362 22.21 -11.87 11.10
N PRO A 363 23.28 -11.69 10.29
CA PRO A 363 23.75 -12.71 9.34
C PRO A 363 24.00 -14.09 9.97
N ALA A 364 24.41 -14.09 11.24
CA ALA A 364 24.67 -15.31 11.99
C ALA A 364 24.18 -15.21 13.44
N ILE A 365 23.97 -16.35 14.06
CA ILE A 365 24.06 -16.51 15.51
C ILE A 365 25.56 -16.52 15.85
N TYR A 366 25.96 -15.69 16.80
CA TYR A 366 27.36 -15.48 17.19
C TYR A 366 27.68 -16.13 18.54
N GLY A 367 28.87 -16.70 18.65
CA GLY A 367 29.43 -17.14 19.93
C GLY A 367 29.81 -15.95 20.83
N ALA A 368 30.08 -16.24 22.10
CA ALA A 368 30.53 -15.22 23.07
C ALA A 368 31.88 -14.56 22.71
N ASP A 369 32.65 -15.18 21.82
CA ASP A 369 33.90 -14.67 21.24
C ASP A 369 33.69 -13.84 19.96
N GLY A 370 32.44 -13.62 19.54
CA GLY A 370 32.09 -12.89 18.33
C GLY A 370 32.27 -13.65 17.02
N LYS A 371 32.57 -14.97 17.04
CA LYS A 371 32.62 -15.78 15.81
C LYS A 371 31.20 -16.14 15.34
N PRO A 372 30.91 -16.13 14.03
CA PRO A 372 29.65 -16.63 13.49
C PRO A 372 29.62 -18.15 13.58
N LEU A 373 28.58 -18.71 14.21
CA LEU A 373 28.44 -20.15 14.45
C LEU A 373 27.40 -20.79 13.52
N LEU A 374 26.22 -20.18 13.42
CA LEU A 374 25.05 -20.69 12.69
C LEU A 374 24.43 -19.58 11.85
N SER A 375 23.86 -19.92 10.69
CA SER A 375 23.20 -18.95 9.78
C SER A 375 21.99 -18.25 10.41
N TRP A 376 21.66 -17.05 9.91
CA TRP A 376 20.33 -16.44 10.03
C TRP A 376 19.18 -17.39 9.67
N ARG A 377 19.41 -18.34 8.76
CA ARG A 377 18.46 -19.41 8.38
C ARG A 377 18.11 -20.35 9.54
N VAL A 378 19.01 -20.49 10.51
CA VAL A 378 18.74 -21.18 11.79
C VAL A 378 18.00 -20.26 12.75
N ALA A 379 18.41 -18.99 12.86
CA ALA A 379 17.79 -18.01 13.76
C ALA A 379 16.28 -17.78 13.49
N ILE A 380 15.81 -17.93 12.24
CA ILE A 380 14.40 -17.77 11.88
C ILE A 380 13.56 -19.07 11.97
N LEU A 381 14.15 -20.24 12.31
CA LEU A 381 13.43 -21.52 12.36
C LEU A 381 12.14 -21.48 13.21
N PRO A 382 12.11 -20.91 14.43
CA PRO A 382 10.88 -20.82 15.24
C PRO A 382 9.76 -20.04 14.53
N PHE A 383 10.12 -19.10 13.66
CA PHE A 383 9.21 -18.17 12.98
C PHE A 383 8.69 -18.70 11.63
N ILE A 384 9.26 -19.81 11.12
CA ILE A 384 8.75 -20.53 9.94
C ILE A 384 8.05 -21.86 10.29
N GLY A 385 7.82 -22.12 11.58
CA GLY A 385 7.16 -23.33 12.09
C GLY A 385 8.11 -24.47 12.51
N GLU A 386 9.42 -24.28 12.36
CA GLU A 386 10.45 -25.32 12.57
C GLU A 386 11.08 -25.23 13.98
N LYS A 387 10.32 -24.78 15.00
CA LYS A 387 10.85 -24.64 16.38
C LYS A 387 11.41 -25.96 16.92
N GLY A 388 10.74 -27.09 16.65
CA GLY A 388 11.23 -28.40 17.06
C GLY A 388 12.58 -28.80 16.45
N LEU A 389 12.98 -28.21 15.31
CA LEU A 389 14.32 -28.34 14.76
C LEU A 389 15.29 -27.32 15.37
N TYR A 390 14.85 -26.08 15.61
CA TYR A 390 15.64 -25.06 16.32
C TYR A 390 16.11 -25.56 17.69
N ASP A 391 15.19 -26.16 18.46
CA ASP A 391 15.46 -26.70 19.80
C ASP A 391 16.46 -27.87 19.81
N GLN A 392 16.83 -28.42 18.65
CA GLN A 392 17.88 -29.44 18.51
C GLN A 392 19.28 -28.83 18.26
N PHE A 393 19.38 -27.59 17.78
CA PHE A 393 20.68 -26.94 17.54
C PHE A 393 21.33 -26.48 18.84
N LYS A 394 22.64 -26.75 18.98
CA LYS A 394 23.48 -26.09 19.98
C LYS A 394 23.91 -24.73 19.45
N LEU A 395 23.44 -23.66 20.07
CA LEU A 395 23.66 -22.30 19.58
C LEU A 395 25.07 -21.75 19.86
N ASP A 396 25.82 -22.47 20.70
CA ASP A 396 27.22 -22.28 21.10
C ASP A 396 28.22 -23.16 20.34
N GLU A 397 27.75 -24.08 19.49
CA GLU A 397 28.56 -24.93 18.62
C GLU A 397 28.46 -24.46 17.15
N PRO A 398 29.54 -24.47 16.34
CA PRO A 398 29.46 -24.10 14.93
C PRO A 398 28.60 -25.08 14.11
N TRP A 399 28.13 -24.64 12.94
CA TRP A 399 27.29 -25.41 12.00
C TRP A 399 27.85 -26.78 11.59
N ASP A 400 29.17 -26.91 11.51
CA ASP A 400 29.94 -28.12 11.15
C ASP A 400 30.51 -28.87 12.37
N GLY A 401 30.18 -28.42 13.58
CA GLY A 401 30.52 -29.10 14.84
C GLY A 401 29.89 -30.50 14.96
N PRO A 402 30.45 -31.39 15.82
CA PRO A 402 30.08 -32.81 15.84
C PRO A 402 28.59 -33.11 16.05
N HIS A 403 27.86 -32.24 16.76
CA HIS A 403 26.42 -32.37 16.98
C HIS A 403 25.63 -31.66 15.88
N ASN A 404 25.91 -30.36 15.65
CA ASN A 404 25.15 -29.55 14.71
C ASN A 404 25.25 -30.07 13.26
N LYS A 405 26.37 -30.69 12.89
CA LYS A 405 26.55 -31.30 11.57
C LYS A 405 25.52 -32.39 11.25
N THR A 406 25.02 -33.09 12.28
CA THR A 406 23.97 -34.13 12.11
C THR A 406 22.59 -33.58 11.77
N LEU A 407 22.40 -32.27 11.90
CA LEU A 407 21.10 -31.60 11.66
C LEU A 407 20.98 -31.06 10.22
N LEU A 408 22.06 -31.09 9.43
CA LEU A 408 22.04 -30.60 8.05
C LEU A 408 21.02 -31.35 7.17
N GLU A 409 20.95 -32.67 7.30
CA GLU A 409 20.00 -33.53 6.55
C GLU A 409 18.52 -33.23 6.87
N LYS A 410 18.24 -32.55 7.99
CA LYS A 410 16.89 -32.14 8.41
C LYS A 410 16.48 -30.79 7.79
N MET A 411 17.07 -30.40 6.64
CA MET A 411 16.81 -29.11 6.00
C MET A 411 15.31 -28.84 5.78
N PRO A 412 14.76 -27.75 6.33
CA PRO A 412 13.38 -27.33 6.07
C PRO A 412 13.07 -27.22 4.57
N LYS A 413 11.93 -27.76 4.14
CA LYS A 413 11.51 -27.82 2.71
C LYS A 413 11.40 -26.45 2.03
N VAL A 414 11.42 -25.36 2.79
CA VAL A 414 11.45 -23.98 2.28
C VAL A 414 12.83 -23.56 1.78
N TYR A 415 13.92 -24.09 2.35
CA TYR A 415 15.28 -23.79 1.90
C TYR A 415 15.75 -24.67 0.74
N ALA A 416 15.08 -25.78 0.48
CA ALA A 416 15.44 -26.70 -0.60
C ALA A 416 15.38 -26.03 -1.99
N PRO A 417 16.33 -26.36 -2.90
CA PRO A 417 16.28 -25.92 -4.29
C PRO A 417 15.02 -26.45 -5.00
N VAL A 418 14.51 -25.64 -5.93
CA VAL A 418 13.34 -25.98 -6.76
C VAL A 418 13.76 -26.69 -8.04
N ALA A 419 14.93 -26.33 -8.59
CA ALA A 419 15.45 -26.87 -9.83
C ALA A 419 15.84 -28.37 -9.70
N PRO A 420 15.86 -29.15 -10.81
CA PRO A 420 16.29 -30.56 -10.77
C PRO A 420 17.83 -30.75 -10.79
N ARG A 421 18.61 -29.71 -11.11
CA ARG A 421 20.08 -29.80 -11.27
C ARG A 421 20.76 -29.82 -9.91
N SER A 422 20.92 -31.05 -9.40
CA SER A 422 21.26 -31.42 -8.03
C SER A 422 20.23 -30.91 -7.00
N ARG A 423 19.78 -31.83 -6.14
CA ARG A 423 19.05 -31.52 -4.91
C ARG A 423 19.93 -31.97 -3.75
N PRO A 424 20.96 -31.18 -3.37
CA PRO A 424 21.64 -31.41 -2.11
C PRO A 424 20.59 -31.44 -0.98
N THR A 425 20.69 -32.43 -0.10
CA THR A 425 19.77 -32.63 1.04
C THR A 425 20.02 -31.65 2.17
N ASP A 426 21.12 -30.90 2.08
CA ASP A 426 21.74 -30.10 3.13
C ASP A 426 22.13 -28.67 2.69
N ALA A 427 21.96 -28.31 1.41
CA ALA A 427 22.40 -27.02 0.88
C ALA A 427 21.29 -26.23 0.16
N THR A 428 21.39 -24.91 0.25
CA THR A 428 20.40 -23.96 -0.24
C THR A 428 21.02 -22.93 -1.18
N TYR A 429 20.20 -22.41 -2.09
CA TYR A 429 20.55 -21.27 -2.94
C TYR A 429 20.17 -19.93 -2.29
N TYR A 430 19.23 -19.90 -1.32
CA TYR A 430 18.71 -18.65 -0.75
C TYR A 430 19.71 -18.01 0.23
N GLN A 431 20.37 -16.95 -0.24
CA GLN A 431 21.46 -16.24 0.45
C GLN A 431 21.16 -14.75 0.54
N GLY A 432 21.52 -14.13 1.65
CA GLY A 432 21.51 -12.68 1.81
C GLY A 432 22.73 -12.02 1.19
N PHE A 433 22.78 -10.68 1.21
CA PHE A 433 23.99 -9.91 0.92
C PHE A 433 24.66 -9.43 2.20
N ALA A 434 25.91 -9.86 2.41
CA ALA A 434 26.73 -9.53 3.58
C ALA A 434 27.91 -8.63 3.18
N GLY A 435 28.00 -7.45 3.77
CA GLY A 435 29.02 -6.45 3.41
C GLY A 435 28.68 -5.07 3.94
N LYS A 436 29.55 -4.09 3.69
CA LYS A 436 29.28 -2.69 4.07
C LYS A 436 28.07 -2.17 3.28
N SER A 437 27.16 -1.47 3.96
CA SER A 437 25.90 -0.95 3.39
C SER A 437 24.92 -1.99 2.83
N ALA A 438 25.22 -3.29 2.89
CA ALA A 438 24.29 -4.35 2.49
C ALA A 438 23.29 -4.66 3.62
N PHE A 439 22.29 -5.50 3.34
CA PHE A 439 21.25 -5.82 4.33
C PHE A 439 21.79 -6.59 5.54
N PHE A 440 22.65 -7.60 5.34
CA PHE A 440 23.25 -8.35 6.43
C PHE A 440 24.62 -7.75 6.83
N GLU A 441 24.59 -6.50 7.28
CA GLU A 441 25.76 -5.77 7.78
C GLU A 441 25.94 -5.94 9.30
N GLY A 442 27.19 -6.19 9.73
CA GLY A 442 27.54 -6.30 11.15
C GLY A 442 26.97 -7.53 11.86
N THR A 443 27.06 -7.53 13.20
CA THR A 443 26.74 -8.71 14.04
C THR A 443 25.36 -8.68 14.70
N ARG A 444 24.64 -7.56 14.61
CA ARG A 444 23.38 -7.33 15.34
C ARG A 444 22.11 -7.41 14.47
N GLY A 445 22.25 -7.37 13.14
CA GLY A 445 21.13 -7.14 12.20
C GLY A 445 20.73 -5.65 12.11
N ILE A 446 19.58 -5.36 11.48
CA ILE A 446 19.11 -3.99 11.17
C ILE A 446 17.92 -3.58 12.04
N ALA A 447 17.96 -2.40 12.68
CA ALA A 447 16.83 -1.82 13.43
C ALA A 447 15.84 -1.08 12.52
N MET A 448 14.54 -1.27 12.76
CA MET A 448 13.52 -0.39 12.16
C MET A 448 13.22 0.84 13.03
N VAL A 449 13.65 0.84 14.31
CA VAL A 449 13.69 2.00 15.22
C VAL A 449 14.86 1.78 16.19
N GLU A 450 15.77 2.75 16.34
CA GLU A 450 16.84 2.72 17.35
C GLU A 450 16.84 4.03 18.16
N ALA A 451 17.03 3.95 19.48
CA ALA A 451 17.13 5.08 20.41
C ALA A 451 16.03 6.18 20.29
N GLY A 452 14.83 5.83 19.83
CA GLY A 452 13.73 6.77 19.60
C GLY A 452 13.83 7.57 18.29
N ASN A 453 14.87 7.35 17.48
CA ASN A 453 15.07 8.00 16.19
C ASN A 453 14.07 7.42 15.15
N PRO A 454 13.23 8.25 14.49
CA PRO A 454 12.15 7.76 13.61
C PRO A 454 12.59 7.43 12.17
N PHE A 455 13.89 7.42 11.89
CA PHE A 455 14.45 7.00 10.60
C PHE A 455 14.85 5.52 10.68
N PRO A 456 14.39 4.66 9.74
CA PRO A 456 14.86 3.28 9.69
C PRO A 456 16.33 3.22 9.25
N GLU A 457 17.03 2.16 9.62
CA GLU A 457 18.38 1.84 9.13
C GLU A 457 18.43 1.48 7.62
N ILE A 458 17.31 1.62 6.90
CA ILE A 458 17.14 1.42 5.45
C ILE A 458 16.55 2.73 4.87
N PRO A 459 17.33 3.83 4.79
CA PRO A 459 16.84 5.13 4.31
C PRO A 459 16.34 5.13 2.85
N ASP A 460 16.84 4.21 2.02
CA ASP A 460 16.45 4.08 0.61
C ASP A 460 15.07 3.40 0.44
N GLY A 461 14.59 2.73 1.49
CA GLY A 461 13.26 2.13 1.59
C GLY A 461 13.26 0.61 1.40
N THR A 462 12.47 -0.07 2.24
CA THR A 462 12.41 -1.55 2.29
C THR A 462 11.97 -2.21 0.98
N SER A 463 11.24 -1.50 0.12
CA SER A 463 10.78 -1.98 -1.19
C SER A 463 11.84 -1.89 -2.30
N CYS A 464 13.01 -1.29 -2.02
CA CYS A 464 14.08 -1.09 -3.00
C CYS A 464 15.40 -1.78 -2.59
N THR A 465 15.56 -2.15 -1.32
CA THR A 465 16.71 -2.91 -0.81
C THR A 465 16.45 -4.42 -0.86
N LEU A 466 17.34 -5.16 -1.51
CA LEU A 466 17.36 -6.62 -1.52
C LEU A 466 17.81 -7.18 -0.17
N MET A 467 17.12 -8.25 0.26
CA MET A 467 17.34 -8.91 1.54
C MET A 467 17.86 -10.35 1.35
N VAL A 468 17.19 -11.15 0.49
CA VAL A 468 17.61 -12.52 0.15
C VAL A 468 17.45 -12.73 -1.35
N VAL A 469 18.37 -13.46 -1.98
CA VAL A 469 18.33 -13.83 -3.40
C VAL A 469 18.76 -15.28 -3.58
N GLU A 470 18.59 -15.81 -4.79
CA GLU A 470 19.28 -17.04 -5.18
C GLU A 470 20.75 -16.72 -5.52
N GLY A 471 21.69 -17.20 -4.72
CA GLY A 471 23.12 -17.13 -4.99
C GLY A 471 23.57 -18.23 -5.97
N GLY A 472 24.51 -17.92 -6.85
CA GLY A 472 24.89 -18.78 -7.99
C GLY A 472 25.55 -20.12 -7.65
N ASN A 473 25.97 -20.31 -6.40
CA ASN A 473 26.39 -21.59 -5.83
C ASN A 473 25.52 -21.90 -4.61
N ALA A 474 25.24 -23.18 -4.34
CA ALA A 474 24.59 -23.60 -3.10
C ALA A 474 25.57 -23.56 -1.91
N VAL A 475 25.08 -23.18 -0.73
CA VAL A 475 25.81 -23.24 0.55
C VAL A 475 25.07 -24.15 1.54
N PRO A 476 25.76 -24.87 2.45
CA PRO A 476 25.09 -25.67 3.48
C PRO A 476 24.15 -24.80 4.32
N TRP A 477 22.89 -25.20 4.48
CA TRP A 477 21.85 -24.24 4.88
C TRP A 477 22.04 -23.64 6.27
N SER A 478 22.61 -24.39 7.20
CA SER A 478 22.95 -23.95 8.56
C SER A 478 24.25 -23.15 8.64
N LYS A 479 25.09 -23.14 7.60
CA LYS A 479 26.36 -22.42 7.56
C LYS A 479 26.12 -20.90 7.49
N PRO A 480 26.81 -20.09 8.34
CA PRO A 480 26.79 -18.63 8.24
C PRO A 480 27.65 -18.15 7.06
N GLU A 481 27.25 -18.53 5.85
CA GLU A 481 27.81 -18.10 4.57
C GLU A 481 26.66 -17.56 3.71
N ASP A 482 26.90 -16.37 3.14
CA ASP A 482 25.98 -15.57 2.34
C ASP A 482 26.81 -14.75 1.34
N LEU A 483 26.17 -14.07 0.39
CA LEU A 483 26.84 -13.43 -0.75
C LEU A 483 27.61 -12.19 -0.30
N HIS A 484 28.94 -12.23 -0.41
CA HIS A 484 29.76 -11.08 -0.03
C HIS A 484 29.64 -9.95 -1.06
N TYR A 485 29.27 -8.75 -0.59
CA TYR A 485 29.19 -7.53 -1.39
C TYR A 485 30.31 -6.55 -1.01
N VAL A 486 31.03 -6.06 -2.02
CA VAL A 486 32.07 -5.03 -1.88
C VAL A 486 31.80 -3.92 -2.90
N PRO A 487 31.51 -2.68 -2.47
CA PRO A 487 31.28 -1.56 -3.38
C PRO A 487 32.42 -1.36 -4.39
N GLY A 488 32.07 -1.21 -5.67
CA GLY A 488 33.04 -1.02 -6.76
C GLY A 488 33.70 -2.29 -7.29
N GLN A 489 33.43 -3.47 -6.71
CA GLN A 489 33.81 -4.76 -7.29
C GLN A 489 32.65 -5.36 -8.10
N PRO A 490 32.90 -6.34 -9.00
CA PRO A 490 31.84 -7.09 -9.66
C PRO A 490 30.91 -7.76 -8.64
N SER A 491 29.61 -7.77 -8.90
CA SER A 491 28.63 -8.46 -8.08
C SER A 491 28.97 -9.95 -7.92
N PRO A 492 28.73 -10.58 -6.75
CA PRO A 492 28.90 -12.02 -6.58
C PRO A 492 27.99 -12.80 -7.55
N LYS A 493 28.29 -14.08 -7.80
CA LYS A 493 27.49 -14.90 -8.73
C LYS A 493 26.06 -15.05 -8.22
N LEU A 494 25.06 -14.75 -9.05
CA LEU A 494 23.62 -14.85 -8.73
C LEU A 494 22.90 -15.86 -9.65
N GLY A 495 21.80 -16.43 -9.14
CA GLY A 495 20.91 -17.37 -9.83
C GLY A 495 21.38 -18.81 -9.82
N GLY A 496 21.57 -19.40 -11.00
CA GLY A 496 21.97 -20.81 -11.16
C GLY A 496 20.81 -21.81 -11.16
N GLN A 497 19.70 -21.53 -10.46
CA GLN A 497 18.46 -22.33 -10.57
C GLN A 497 17.74 -22.13 -11.92
N PHE A 498 17.87 -20.95 -12.54
CA PHE A 498 17.17 -20.56 -13.77
C PHE A 498 18.15 -20.11 -14.87
N LYS A 499 17.72 -20.24 -16.13
CA LYS A 499 18.54 -19.93 -17.30
C LYS A 499 18.78 -18.43 -17.44
N ASN A 500 17.74 -17.61 -17.34
CA ASN A 500 17.78 -16.20 -17.73
C ASN A 500 17.94 -15.21 -16.56
N GLY A 501 17.71 -15.64 -15.32
CA GLY A 501 17.66 -14.72 -14.17
C GLY A 501 17.68 -15.44 -12.82
N PHE A 502 17.13 -14.80 -11.81
CA PHE A 502 17.02 -15.31 -10.44
C PHE A 502 15.85 -14.68 -9.69
N VAL A 503 15.32 -15.39 -8.69
CA VAL A 503 14.30 -14.83 -7.79
C VAL A 503 14.96 -14.08 -6.64
N ALA A 504 14.43 -12.89 -6.35
CA ALA A 504 14.90 -11.98 -5.31
C ALA A 504 13.77 -11.60 -4.35
N LEU A 505 14.13 -11.28 -3.10
CA LEU A 505 13.26 -10.84 -2.02
C LEU A 505 13.74 -9.49 -1.49
N THR A 506 12.87 -8.48 -1.53
CA THR A 506 13.08 -7.15 -0.93
C THR A 506 12.76 -7.15 0.56
N ALA A 507 13.31 -6.18 1.29
CA ALA A 507 13.14 -6.02 2.74
C ALA A 507 11.71 -5.61 3.19
N ASP A 508 10.76 -5.41 2.28
CA ASP A 508 9.32 -5.25 2.57
C ASP A 508 8.52 -6.55 2.43
N GLY A 509 9.15 -7.62 1.92
CA GLY A 509 8.55 -8.94 1.72
C GLY A 509 8.12 -9.25 0.29
N ALA A 510 8.30 -8.34 -0.68
CA ALA A 510 7.95 -8.57 -2.08
C ALA A 510 8.96 -9.48 -2.80
N THR A 511 8.49 -10.24 -3.79
CA THR A 511 9.33 -11.17 -4.57
C THR A 511 9.33 -10.82 -6.04
N HIS A 512 10.52 -10.70 -6.62
CA HIS A 512 10.75 -10.27 -8.00
C HIS A 512 11.56 -11.32 -8.77
N PHE A 513 11.41 -11.37 -10.09
CA PHE A 513 12.34 -12.08 -10.96
C PHE A 513 13.30 -11.07 -11.60
N ILE A 514 14.57 -11.14 -11.23
CA ILE A 514 15.63 -10.29 -11.78
C ILE A 514 16.27 -11.01 -12.95
N ASP A 515 16.19 -10.43 -14.14
CA ASP A 515 16.87 -10.94 -15.33
C ASP A 515 18.40 -10.69 -15.23
N ARG A 516 19.20 -11.62 -15.76
CA ARG A 516 20.67 -11.54 -15.75
C ARG A 516 21.21 -10.38 -16.59
N SER A 517 20.41 -9.82 -17.50
CA SER A 517 20.73 -8.62 -18.27
C SER A 517 20.48 -7.30 -17.51
N LEU A 518 20.00 -7.33 -16.26
CA LEU A 518 19.89 -6.13 -15.43
C LEU A 518 21.25 -5.43 -15.29
N ASP A 519 21.26 -4.10 -15.47
CA ASP A 519 22.48 -3.32 -15.36
C ASP A 519 23.16 -3.46 -13.99
N SER A 520 24.50 -3.52 -14.02
CA SER A 520 25.35 -3.71 -12.85
C SER A 520 25.31 -2.54 -11.84
N GLN A 521 25.08 -1.30 -12.28
CA GLN A 521 24.94 -0.16 -11.38
C GLN A 521 23.60 -0.22 -10.65
N ILE A 522 22.53 -0.55 -11.39
CA ILE A 522 21.19 -0.78 -10.82
C ILE A 522 21.23 -1.95 -9.82
N LEU A 523 21.87 -3.07 -10.17
CA LEU A 523 22.03 -4.24 -9.30
C LEU A 523 22.79 -3.89 -8.01
N ASN A 524 23.88 -3.12 -8.10
CA ASN A 524 24.61 -2.67 -6.92
C ASN A 524 23.77 -1.74 -6.02
N ALA A 525 23.01 -0.81 -6.62
CA ALA A 525 22.15 0.12 -5.89
C ALA A 525 21.04 -0.60 -5.10
N ILE A 526 20.40 -1.63 -5.67
CA ILE A 526 19.38 -2.44 -4.95
C ILE A 526 19.99 -3.36 -3.88
N ILE A 527 21.30 -3.66 -3.91
CA ILE A 527 21.97 -4.42 -2.84
C ILE A 527 22.20 -3.53 -1.60
N THR A 528 22.38 -2.22 -1.79
CA THR A 528 22.60 -1.28 -0.69
C THR A 528 21.31 -0.79 -0.02
N ARG A 529 21.42 -0.49 1.28
CA ARG A 529 20.33 0.07 2.11
C ARG A 529 20.32 1.60 2.20
N ASN A 530 21.44 2.22 1.84
CA ASN A 530 21.75 3.64 2.06
C ASN A 530 22.72 4.25 1.04
N GLY A 531 22.67 3.81 -0.23
CA GLY A 531 23.40 4.45 -1.32
C GLY A 531 22.74 5.76 -1.79
N GLY A 532 21.41 5.85 -1.66
CA GLY A 532 20.63 7.06 -1.97
C GLY A 532 20.23 7.20 -3.45
N GLU A 533 20.47 6.18 -4.28
CA GLU A 533 20.11 6.19 -5.71
C GLU A 533 18.58 6.18 -5.93
N ILE A 534 18.13 6.78 -7.04
CA ILE A 534 16.70 6.85 -7.38
C ILE A 534 16.30 5.61 -8.19
N ILE A 535 15.91 4.55 -7.48
CA ILE A 535 15.48 3.28 -8.06
C ILE A 535 13.96 3.28 -8.28
N ASN A 536 13.50 2.96 -9.49
CA ASN A 536 12.08 2.74 -9.78
C ASN A 536 11.71 1.26 -9.57
N SER A 537 10.45 0.97 -9.24
CA SER A 537 9.97 -0.42 -9.07
C SER A 537 10.08 -1.26 -10.34
N THR A 538 10.05 -0.65 -11.52
CA THR A 538 10.32 -1.29 -12.82
C THR A 538 11.75 -1.79 -12.99
N ASN A 539 12.72 -1.25 -12.23
CA ASN A 539 14.13 -1.68 -12.28
C ASN A 539 14.38 -3.03 -11.59
N LEU A 540 13.45 -3.50 -10.75
CA LEU A 540 13.55 -4.77 -10.01
C LEU A 540 13.01 -5.96 -10.80
N GLY A 541 12.48 -5.74 -12.00
CA GLY A 541 11.67 -6.74 -12.73
C GLY A 541 10.25 -6.84 -12.17
N GLU A 542 9.36 -7.47 -12.94
CA GLU A 542 7.96 -7.61 -12.54
C GLU A 542 7.83 -8.37 -11.20
N GLY A 543 6.95 -7.86 -10.34
CA GLY A 543 6.64 -8.50 -9.07
C GLY A 543 5.91 -9.82 -9.34
N ILE A 544 6.51 -10.93 -8.94
CA ILE A 544 5.93 -12.26 -9.16
C ILE A 544 4.67 -12.35 -8.30
N THR A 545 3.49 -12.49 -8.93
CA THR A 545 2.23 -12.76 -8.23
C THR A 545 2.12 -14.24 -7.80
N PRO A 546 1.14 -14.60 -6.96
CA PRO A 546 0.78 -16.00 -6.69
C PRO A 546 0.22 -16.71 -7.92
#